data_AF-A0A1I9GEG8-F1
#
_entry.id   AF-A0A1I9GEG8-F1
#
_cell.length_a   1.000
_cell.length_b   1.000
_cell.length_c   1.000
_cell.angle_alpha   90.00
_cell.angle_beta   90.00
_cell.angle_gamma   90.00
#
_symmetry.space_group_name_H-M   'P 1'
#
loop_
_entity.id
_entity.type
_entity.pdbx_description
1 polymer ?
#
loop_
_entity_poly.entity_id
_entity_poly.type
_entity_poly.pdbx_seq_one_letter_code
_entity_poly.pdbx_strand_id
1 'polypeptide(L)'
;MEGAERDQKRNIVALQEAGNKTNMRQLIDYATFEYLNGYDLGKAEVECGEDTIEVVFLTESVFQGRIYVVGHSNDERCVSRDTGRQTTSITVRKDQCGVSITRSVSSFIIA
;
A
#
# COMPACT_ATOMS: atom_id res chain seq x y z
N MET A 1 -7.73 -33.23 11.97
CA MET A 1 -6.41 -32.58 11.75
C MET A 1 -6.66 -31.44 10.78
N GLU A 2 -6.97 -30.26 11.29
CA GLU A 2 -7.05 -29.05 10.48
C GLU A 2 -5.96 -28.13 11.02
N GLY A 3 -4.80 -28.20 10.39
CA GLY A 3 -3.71 -27.28 10.64
C GLY A 3 -4.17 -25.92 10.16
N ALA A 4 -4.47 -25.01 11.09
CA ALA A 4 -4.66 -23.61 10.80
C ALA A 4 -3.32 -23.07 10.28
N GLU A 5 -3.14 -23.10 8.96
CA GLU A 5 -2.06 -22.40 8.30
C GLU A 5 -2.19 -20.93 8.68
N ARG A 6 -1.24 -20.43 9.47
CA ARG A 6 -1.20 -19.04 9.89
C ARG A 6 -0.96 -18.20 8.64
N ASP A 7 -2.03 -17.75 8.00
CA ASP A 7 -2.00 -16.69 7.00
C ASP A 7 -1.30 -15.47 7.63
N GLN A 8 -0.01 -15.31 7.31
CA GLN A 8 0.82 -14.22 7.79
C GLN A 8 0.43 -12.95 7.03
N LYS A 9 -0.62 -12.28 7.50
CA LYS A 9 -1.05 -10.97 7.00
C LYS A 9 -0.04 -9.92 7.48
N ARG A 10 0.56 -9.13 6.58
CA ARG A 10 1.15 -7.85 6.97
C ARG A 10 0.42 -6.69 6.32
N ASN A 11 0.39 -5.60 7.07
CA ASN A 11 -0.12 -4.31 6.65
C ASN A 11 1.04 -3.43 6.21
N ILE A 12 0.97 -2.89 5.00
CA ILE A 12 1.87 -1.84 4.54
C ILE A 12 1.07 -0.55 4.48
N VAL A 13 1.67 0.52 5.03
CA VAL A 13 1.13 1.87 4.96
C VAL A 13 1.95 2.64 3.93
N ALA A 14 1.34 2.97 2.79
CA ALA A 14 1.92 3.93 1.86
C ALA A 14 1.73 5.34 2.43
N LEU A 15 2.75 6.20 2.37
CA LEU A 15 2.66 7.62 2.76
C LEU A 15 3.39 8.45 1.71
N GLN A 16 2.71 9.43 1.10
CA GLN A 16 3.36 10.44 0.27
C GLN A 16 3.46 11.76 1.04
N GLU A 17 4.61 12.43 0.96
CA GLU A 17 4.72 13.84 1.35
C GLU A 17 4.69 14.72 0.09
N ALA A 18 3.54 15.32 -0.22
CA ALA A 18 3.43 16.28 -1.33
C ALA A 18 4.09 17.63 -0.96
N GLY A 19 5.41 17.72 -1.08
CA GLY A 19 6.16 18.94 -0.78
C GLY A 19 6.19 19.96 -1.91
N ASN A 20 5.38 21.02 -1.85
CA ASN A 20 5.70 22.27 -2.55
C ASN A 20 6.48 23.18 -1.56
N LYS A 21 7.78 23.38 -1.81
CA LYS A 21 8.75 24.06 -0.93
C LYS A 21 8.40 25.51 -0.53
N THR A 22 7.28 26.07 -1.00
CA THR A 22 6.88 27.45 -0.72
C THR A 22 5.55 27.57 0.04
N ASN A 23 4.82 26.48 0.27
CA ASN A 23 3.54 26.53 0.96
C ASN A 23 3.33 25.25 1.77
N MET A 24 3.28 25.40 3.09
CA MET A 24 3.01 24.35 4.07
C MET A 24 1.69 23.62 3.75
N ARG A 25 1.77 22.56 2.96
CA ARG A 25 0.66 21.64 2.66
C ARG A 25 1.21 20.23 2.69
N GLN A 26 1.10 19.55 3.83
CA GLN A 26 1.18 18.09 3.84
C GLN A 26 -0.11 17.58 3.19
N LEU A 27 0.00 16.73 2.16
CA LEU A 27 -1.08 15.82 1.76
C LEU A 27 -0.53 14.43 2.02
N ILE A 28 -1.01 13.79 3.08
CA ILE A 28 -0.65 12.44 3.48
C ILE A 28 -1.71 11.52 2.89
N ASP A 29 -1.45 10.96 1.71
CA ASP A 29 -2.24 9.86 1.17
C ASP A 29 -1.78 8.59 1.87
N TYR A 30 -2.66 7.94 2.65
CA TYR A 30 -2.35 6.63 3.22
C TYR A 30 -3.31 5.54 2.76
N ALA A 31 -2.73 4.43 2.35
CA ALA A 31 -3.41 3.21 1.94
C ALA A 31 -2.84 2.05 2.73
N THR A 32 -3.71 1.21 3.30
CA THR A 32 -3.30 0.00 4.01
C THR A 32 -3.51 -1.20 3.10
N PHE A 33 -2.43 -1.93 2.83
CA PHE A 33 -2.47 -3.11 1.97
C PHE A 33 -2.31 -4.38 2.79
N GLU A 34 -3.14 -5.37 2.51
CA GLU A 34 -3.06 -6.71 3.08
C GLU A 34 -2.82 -7.73 1.96
N TYR A 35 -1.97 -8.72 2.21
CA TYR A 35 -1.76 -9.85 1.30
C TYR A 35 -1.88 -11.17 2.08
N LEU A 36 -2.23 -12.22 1.33
CA LEU A 36 -2.40 -13.57 1.85
C LEU A 36 -1.28 -14.43 1.27
N ASN A 37 -0.38 -14.91 2.13
CA ASN A 37 0.49 -16.10 2.01
C ASN A 37 1.69 -16.00 2.97
N GLY A 38 2.13 -17.14 3.52
CA GLY A 38 3.20 -17.25 4.51
C GLY A 38 4.64 -17.17 3.98
N TYR A 39 4.86 -16.68 2.77
CA TYR A 39 6.23 -16.53 2.25
C TYR A 39 6.94 -15.38 2.97
N ASP A 40 8.20 -15.61 3.34
CA ASP A 40 9.07 -14.57 3.91
C ASP A 40 9.11 -13.38 2.96
N LEU A 41 8.53 -12.27 3.44
CA LEU A 41 8.51 -11.04 2.67
C LEU A 41 9.90 -10.44 2.66
N GLY A 42 10.33 -10.05 1.46
CA GLY A 42 11.35 -9.04 1.30
C GLY A 42 10.81 -7.64 1.58
N LYS A 43 11.42 -6.64 0.94
CA LYS A 43 11.03 -5.24 1.09
C LYS A 43 9.84 -4.90 0.20
N ALA A 44 9.03 -3.96 0.66
CA ALA A 44 8.04 -3.29 -0.16
C ALA A 44 8.53 -1.88 -0.48
N GLU A 45 8.39 -1.49 -1.74
CA GLU A 45 8.70 -0.17 -2.24
C GLU A 45 7.40 0.52 -2.61
N VAL A 46 7.26 1.77 -2.19
CA VAL A 46 6.05 2.57 -2.41
C VAL A 46 6.42 3.73 -3.32
N GLU A 47 5.71 3.85 -4.42
CA GLU A 47 5.78 4.99 -5.33
C GLU A 47 4.42 5.67 -5.36
N CYS A 48 4.39 6.97 -5.05
CA CYS A 48 3.18 7.75 -5.15
C CYS A 48 3.28 8.71 -6.33
N GLY A 49 2.50 8.42 -7.37
CA GLY A 49 2.30 9.30 -8.51
C GLY A 49 1.37 10.47 -8.19
N GLU A 50 0.97 11.20 -9.23
CA GLU A 50 0.02 12.31 -9.10
C GLU A 50 -1.33 11.83 -8.56
N ASP A 51 -1.93 10.84 -9.25
CA ASP A 51 -3.27 10.31 -8.94
C ASP A 51 -3.27 8.86 -8.46
N THR A 52 -2.10 8.21 -8.43
CA THR A 52 -1.96 6.78 -8.12
C THR A 52 -0.95 6.52 -7.02
N ILE A 53 -1.14 5.40 -6.33
CA ILE A 53 -0.18 4.81 -5.41
C ILE A 53 0.15 3.43 -5.96
N GLU A 54 1.41 3.18 -6.26
CA GLU A 54 1.92 1.86 -6.60
C GLU A 54 2.75 1.32 -5.44
N VAL A 55 2.49 0.07 -5.07
CA VAL A 55 3.28 -0.67 -4.09
C VAL A 55 3.84 -1.90 -4.76
N VAL A 56 5.16 -2.00 -4.79
CA VAL A 56 5.90 -3.12 -5.35
C VAL A 56 6.43 -3.97 -4.20
N PHE A 57 6.16 -5.26 -4.23
CA PHE A 57 6.59 -6.22 -3.24
C PHE A 57 7.67 -7.10 -3.86
N LEU A 58 8.83 -7.13 -3.23
CA LEU A 58 9.89 -8.09 -3.53
C LEU A 58 9.74 -9.27 -2.57
N THR A 59 9.49 -10.46 -3.11
CA THR A 59 9.31 -11.69 -2.32
C THR A 59 10.52 -12.59 -2.50
N GLU A 60 10.91 -13.34 -1.46
CA GLU A 60 12.05 -14.27 -1.55
C GLU A 60 11.75 -15.48 -2.46
N SER A 61 10.48 -15.73 -2.74
CA SER A 61 9.97 -16.84 -3.53
C SER A 61 8.84 -16.39 -4.45
N VAL A 62 8.40 -17.29 -5.34
CA VAL A 62 7.34 -16.98 -6.30
C VAL A 62 6.03 -16.68 -5.56
N PHE A 63 5.49 -15.48 -5.80
CA PHE A 63 4.25 -15.03 -5.20
C PHE A 63 3.05 -15.81 -5.76
N GLN A 64 2.25 -16.37 -4.86
CA GLN A 64 1.06 -17.18 -5.16
C GLN A 64 -0.19 -16.69 -4.39
N GLY A 65 -0.31 -15.37 -4.23
CA GLY A 65 -1.34 -14.75 -3.42
C GLY A 65 -2.17 -13.72 -4.15
N ARG A 66 -2.79 -12.86 -3.35
CA ARG A 66 -3.43 -11.64 -3.79
C ARG A 66 -3.04 -10.50 -2.87
N ILE A 67 -2.93 -9.31 -3.43
CA ILE A 67 -2.74 -8.06 -2.69
C ILE A 67 -4.04 -7.29 -2.78
N TYR A 68 -4.47 -6.66 -1.70
CA TYR A 68 -5.65 -5.81 -1.75
C TYR A 68 -5.58 -4.69 -0.72
N VAL A 69 -6.36 -3.63 -0.96
CA VAL A 69 -6.55 -2.57 0.04
C VAL A 69 -7.50 -3.07 1.12
N VAL A 70 -7.13 -2.90 2.39
CA VAL A 70 -7.93 -3.32 3.55
C VAL A 70 -9.34 -2.72 3.44
N GLY A 71 -10.36 -3.55 3.61
CA GLY A 71 -11.77 -3.14 3.45
C GLY A 71 -12.29 -3.16 2.00
N HIS A 72 -11.43 -3.37 0.99
CA HIS A 72 -11.78 -3.32 -0.43
C HIS A 72 -11.42 -4.60 -1.21
N SER A 73 -11.28 -5.74 -0.52
CA SER A 73 -10.89 -7.03 -1.14
C SER A 73 -11.87 -7.59 -2.18
N ASN A 74 -13.10 -7.07 -2.24
CA ASN A 74 -14.13 -7.46 -3.20
C ASN A 74 -14.22 -6.51 -4.42
N ASP A 75 -13.50 -5.39 -4.42
CA ASP A 75 -13.45 -4.47 -5.56
C ASP A 75 -12.23 -4.80 -6.42
N GLU A 76 -12.46 -5.23 -7.66
CA GLU A 76 -11.37 -5.64 -8.57
C GLU A 76 -10.38 -4.51 -8.87
N ARG A 77 -10.77 -3.25 -8.70
CA ARG A 77 -9.86 -2.08 -8.85
C ARG A 77 -8.90 -1.92 -7.67
N CYS A 78 -9.18 -2.58 -6.55
CA CYS A 78 -8.44 -2.49 -5.29
C CYS A 78 -7.72 -3.79 -4.95
N VAL A 79 -7.62 -4.71 -5.93
CA VAL A 79 -7.05 -6.04 -5.78
C VAL A 79 -6.08 -6.29 -6.92
N SER A 80 -4.88 -6.76 -6.58
CA SER A 80 -3.94 -7.35 -7.54
C SER A 80 -3.86 -8.85 -7.33
N ARG A 81 -3.90 -9.59 -8.44
CA ARG A 81 -3.77 -11.05 -8.50
C ARG A 81 -2.61 -11.49 -9.39
N ASP A 82 -1.67 -10.58 -9.64
CA ASP A 82 -0.46 -10.93 -10.37
C ASP A 82 0.32 -11.96 -9.55
N THR A 83 0.70 -13.07 -10.18
CA THR A 83 1.33 -14.23 -9.52
C THR A 83 2.34 -14.86 -10.46
N GLY A 84 3.16 -15.79 -9.95
CA GLY A 84 4.15 -16.50 -10.77
C GLY A 84 5.48 -15.78 -10.93
N ARG A 85 5.68 -14.67 -10.22
CA ARG A 85 6.93 -13.90 -10.16
C ARG A 85 7.35 -13.67 -8.71
N GLN A 86 8.64 -13.40 -8.51
CA GLN A 86 9.20 -12.96 -7.20
C GLN A 86 9.01 -11.45 -6.96
N THR A 87 8.25 -10.81 -7.85
CA THR A 87 7.88 -9.41 -7.76
C THR A 87 6.41 -9.34 -8.13
N THR A 88 5.63 -8.66 -7.30
CA THR A 88 4.23 -8.39 -7.55
C THR A 88 3.94 -6.96 -7.14
N SER A 89 2.96 -6.31 -7.75
CA SER A 89 2.57 -4.96 -7.38
C SER A 89 1.07 -4.79 -7.32
N ILE A 90 0.66 -3.70 -6.68
CA ILE A 90 -0.69 -3.18 -6.76
C ILE A 90 -0.62 -1.69 -7.05
N THR A 91 -1.42 -1.24 -8.01
CA THR A 91 -1.58 0.19 -8.32
C THR A 91 -3.03 0.57 -8.06
N VAL A 92 -3.24 1.52 -7.16
CA VAL A 92 -4.57 2.03 -6.84
C VAL A 92 -4.63 3.53 -7.10
N ARG A 93 -5.81 4.02 -7.48
CA ARG A 93 -6.02 5.46 -7.56
C ARG A 93 -6.34 6.05 -6.19
N LYS A 94 -5.89 7.28 -5.98
CA LYS A 94 -6.10 8.03 -4.73
C LYS A 94 -7.56 8.44 -4.51
N ASP A 95 -8.36 8.51 -5.58
CA ASP A 95 -9.80 8.76 -5.52
C ASP A 95 -10.62 7.48 -5.28
N GLN A 96 -9.97 6.32 -5.05
CA GLN A 96 -10.60 5.01 -4.93
C GLN A 96 -10.10 4.24 -3.71
N CYS A 97 -10.68 3.05 -3.48
CA CYS A 97 -10.18 2.07 -2.52
C CYS A 97 -10.06 2.57 -1.06
N GLY A 98 -10.79 3.62 -0.69
CA GLY A 98 -10.74 4.17 0.67
C GLY A 98 -9.42 4.87 1.00
N VAL A 99 -8.60 5.22 0.00
CA VAL A 99 -7.38 6.00 0.18
C VAL A 99 -7.75 7.32 0.86
N SER A 100 -7.09 7.60 1.98
CA SER A 100 -7.40 8.76 2.81
C SER A 100 -6.32 9.82 2.67
N ILE A 101 -6.75 11.04 2.37
CA ILE A 101 -5.89 12.20 2.20
C ILE A 101 -5.94 13.05 3.47
N THR A 102 -4.88 13.01 4.27
CA THR A 102 -4.78 13.82 5.49
C THR A 102 -3.93 15.05 5.24
N ARG A 103 -4.52 16.24 5.45
CA ARG A 103 -3.75 17.48 5.38
C ARG A 103 -3.20 17.84 6.74
N SER A 104 -1.89 17.75 6.90
CA SER A 104 -1.23 18.20 8.12
C SER A 104 -0.74 19.65 7.96
N VAL A 105 -1.01 20.46 9.00
CA VAL A 105 -0.54 21.84 9.13
C VAL A 105 0.61 21.84 10.12
N SER A 106 1.84 21.91 9.65
CA SER A 106 3.00 22.04 10.53
C SER A 106 3.12 23.47 11.03
N SER A 107 2.37 23.84 12.08
CA SER A 107 2.46 25.16 12.71
C SER A 107 3.86 25.43 13.27
N PHE A 108 4.79 25.91 12.44
CA PHE A 108 6.00 26.56 12.93
C PHE A 108 5.63 27.99 13.31
N ILE A 109 5.17 28.18 14.55
CA ILE A 109 5.22 29.48 15.21
C ILE A 109 6.65 29.63 15.71
N ILE A 110 7.45 30.46 15.03
CA ILE A 110 8.69 30.97 15.62
C ILE A 110 8.24 32.11 16.54
N ALA A 111 8.25 31.86 17.85
CA ALA A 111 8.12 32.87 18.87
C ALA A 111 9.50 33.45 19.21
#